data_AF-A0A6P2BYC9-F1
#
_entry.id   AF-A0A6P2BYC9-F1
#
_cell.length_a   1.000
_cell.length_b   1.000
_cell.length_c   1.000
_cell.angle_alpha   90.00
_cell.angle_beta   90.00
_cell.angle_gamma   90.00
#
_symmetry.space_group_name_H-M   'P 1'
#
loop_
_entity.id
_entity.type
_entity.pdbx_description
1 polymer ?
#
loop_
_entity_poly.entity_id
_entity_poly.type
_entity_poly.pdbx_seq_one_letter_code
_entity_poly.pdbx_strand_id
1 'polypeptide(L)' 'MSDVGLALGVPVGELLSEPLREEILGLTGEIAHNVVRVAVPWTSYLIGVAVGRGASPQEALRIVAELLPSGESSEQ' A
#
# COMPACT_ATOMS: atom_id res chain seq x y z
N MET A 1 4.14 -4.66 -13.70
CA MET A 1 4.28 -3.36 -12.97
C MET A 1 5.13 -2.37 -13.76
N SER A 2 6.32 -2.77 -14.26
CA SER A 2 7.12 -1.98 -15.21
C SER A 2 6.28 -1.36 -16.33
N ASP A 3 5.50 -2.19 -17.03
CA ASP A 3 4.70 -1.75 -18.19
C ASP A 3 3.60 -0.74 -17.84
N VAL A 4 3.03 -0.84 -16.63
CA VAL A 4 1.99 0.10 -16.16
C VAL A 4 2.62 1.44 -15.78
N GLY A 5 3.76 1.42 -15.08
CA GLY A 5 4.51 2.63 -14.76
C GLY A 5 4.90 3.39 -16.01
N LEU A 6 5.45 2.68 -17.01
CA LEU A 6 5.80 3.26 -18.30
C LEU A 6 4.59 3.87 -19.03
N ALA A 7 3.47 3.17 -19.08
CA ALA A 7 2.25 3.67 -19.71
C ALA A 7 1.70 4.94 -19.02
N LEU A 8 1.94 5.10 -17.73
CA LEU A 8 1.55 6.26 -16.94
C LEU A 8 2.63 7.36 -16.89
N GLY A 9 3.79 7.15 -17.52
CA GLY A 9 4.92 8.08 -17.44
C GLY A 9 5.58 8.16 -16.07
N VAL A 10 5.43 7.12 -15.24
CA VAL A 10 5.97 7.02 -13.88
C VAL A 10 7.24 6.16 -13.92
N PRO A 11 8.44 6.72 -13.66
CA PRO A 11 9.68 5.95 -13.62
C PRO A 11 9.75 5.13 -12.32
N VAL A 12 9.01 4.03 -12.28
CA VAL A 12 8.82 3.19 -11.08
C VAL A 12 10.14 2.77 -10.43
N GLY A 13 11.17 2.42 -11.22
CA GLY A 13 12.47 2.01 -10.70
C GLY A 13 13.31 3.14 -10.09
N GLU A 14 13.00 4.39 -10.40
CA GLU A 14 13.65 5.56 -9.80
C GLU A 14 12.88 6.06 -8.57
N LEU A 15 11.55 5.87 -8.57
CA LEU A 15 10.65 6.36 -7.54
C LEU A 15 10.44 5.38 -6.38
N LEU A 16 10.51 4.08 -6.63
CA LEU A 16 10.27 3.04 -5.63
C LEU A 16 11.51 2.16 -5.50
N SER A 17 12.18 2.27 -4.35
CA SER A 17 13.23 1.33 -3.98
C SER A 17 12.63 -0.07 -3.75
N GLU A 18 13.42 -1.13 -3.97
CA GLU A 18 12.96 -2.51 -3.73
C GLU A 18 12.43 -2.72 -2.29
N PRO A 19 13.07 -2.23 -1.21
CA PRO A 19 12.53 -2.39 0.14
C PRO A 19 11.15 -1.74 0.32
N LEU A 20 10.95 -0.52 -0.21
CA LEU A 20 9.66 0.16 -0.12
C LEU A 20 8.58 -0.56 -0.91
N ARG A 21 8.94 -1.15 -2.05
CA ARG A 21 8.04 -1.96 -2.85
C ARG A 21 7.60 -3.21 -2.09
N GLU A 22 8.51 -3.90 -1.42
CA GLU A 22 8.20 -5.06 -0.57
C GLU A 22 7.27 -4.68 0.59
N GLU A 23 7.50 -3.55 1.25
CA GLU A 23 6.62 -3.04 2.32
C GLU A 23 5.20 -2.76 1.81
N ILE A 24 5.07 -2.08 0.66
CA ILE A 24 3.76 -1.82 0.04
C ILE A 24 3.04 -3.13 -0.27
N LEU A 25 3.74 -4.10 -0.88
CA LEU A 25 3.16 -5.39 -1.22
C LEU A 25 2.74 -6.17 0.04
N GLY A 26 3.56 -6.17 1.09
CA GLY A 26 3.26 -6.76 2.37
C GLY A 26 1.97 -6.18 2.97
N LEU A 27 1.89 -4.85 3.09
CA LEU A 27 0.71 -4.17 3.64
C LEU A 27 -0.55 -4.42 2.81
N THR A 28 -0.45 -4.42 1.47
CA THR A 28 -1.60 -4.78 0.62
C THR A 28 -2.05 -6.22 0.83
N GLY A 29 -1.11 -7.13 1.12
CA GLY A 29 -1.41 -8.49 1.54
C GLY A 29 -2.17 -8.51 2.87
N GLU A 30 -1.71 -7.79 3.89
CA GLU A 30 -2.39 -7.70 5.19
C GLU A 30 -3.81 -7.11 5.07
N ILE A 31 -3.98 -6.05 4.28
CA ILE A 31 -5.30 -5.49 3.96
C ILE A 31 -6.17 -6.57 3.32
N ALA A 32 -5.67 -7.29 2.31
CA ALA A 32 -6.45 -8.32 1.62
C ALA A 32 -6.92 -9.48 2.52
N HIS A 33 -6.17 -9.76 3.60
CA HIS A 33 -6.53 -10.81 4.56
C HIS A 33 -7.51 -10.32 5.63
N ASN A 34 -7.32 -9.09 6.14
CA ASN A 34 -8.10 -8.53 7.24
C ASN A 34 -9.41 -7.86 6.82
N VAL A 35 -9.51 -7.42 5.56
CA VAL A 35 -10.71 -6.79 4.99
C VAL A 35 -11.05 -7.42 3.64
N VAL A 36 -12.30 -7.25 3.19
CA VAL A 36 -12.71 -7.69 1.86
C VAL A 36 -11.76 -7.09 0.81
N ARG A 37 -11.26 -7.89 -0.15
CA ARG A 37 -10.24 -7.51 -1.16
C ARG A 37 -10.51 -6.18 -1.89
N VAL A 38 -11.78 -5.75 -1.95
CA VAL A 38 -12.21 -4.46 -2.53
C VAL A 38 -11.58 -3.25 -1.83
N ALA A 39 -11.15 -3.37 -0.58
CA ALA A 39 -10.50 -2.29 0.16
C ALA A 39 -9.05 -2.03 -0.29
N VAL A 40 -8.36 -3.01 -0.88
CA VAL A 40 -6.94 -2.89 -1.25
C VAL A 40 -6.70 -1.75 -2.26
N PRO A 41 -7.42 -1.66 -3.40
CA PRO A 41 -7.20 -0.57 -4.37
C PRO A 41 -7.50 0.81 -3.78
N TRP A 42 -8.51 0.90 -2.93
CA TRP A 42 -8.89 2.15 -2.28
C TRP A 42 -7.82 2.65 -1.32
N THR A 43 -7.34 1.77 -0.44
CA THR A 43 -6.28 2.12 0.52
C THR A 43 -4.96 2.44 -0.19
N SER A 44 -4.57 1.68 -1.21
CA SER A 44 -3.38 1.98 -2.02
C SER A 44 -3.47 3.32 -2.73
N TYR A 45 -4.65 3.70 -3.23
CA TYR A 45 -4.88 5.00 -3.83
C TYR A 45 -4.69 6.14 -2.82
N LEU A 46 -5.26 6.00 -1.62
CA LEU A 46 -5.15 7.01 -0.56
C LEU A 46 -3.71 7.19 -0.06
N ILE A 47 -2.94 6.09 0.06
CA ILE A 47 -1.49 6.15 0.33
C ILE A 47 -0.78 6.98 -0.75
N GLY A 48 -1.06 6.70 -2.03
CA GLY A 48 -0.50 7.45 -3.14
C GLY A 48 -0.85 8.95 -3.11
N VAL A 49 -2.11 9.30 -2.78
CA VAL A 49 -2.54 10.69 -2.61
C VAL A 49 -1.80 11.38 -1.46
N ALA A 50 -1.63 10.71 -0.32
CA ALA A 50 -0.91 11.27 0.83
C ALA A 50 0.56 11.56 0.49
N VAL A 51 1.23 10.60 -0.17
CA VAL A 51 2.62 10.77 -0.65
C VAL A 51 2.71 11.90 -1.67
N GLY A 52 1.77 11.98 -2.62
CA GLY A 52 1.70 13.08 -3.58
C GLY A 52 1.49 14.46 -2.95
N ARG A 53 0.99 14.52 -1.71
CA ARG A 53 0.84 15.74 -0.91
C ARG A 53 2.06 16.03 -0.02
N GLY A 54 3.12 15.24 -0.10
CA GLY A 54 4.38 15.44 0.61
C GLY A 54 4.55 14.59 1.88
N ALA A 55 3.65 13.65 2.18
CA ALA A 55 3.90 12.68 3.25
C ALA A 55 5.05 11.74 2.86
N SER A 56 5.83 11.27 3.84
CA SER A 56 6.80 10.20 3.56
C SER A 56 6.06 8.89 3.28
N PRO A 57 6.53 8.05 2.34
CA PRO A 57 5.93 6.75 2.08
C PRO A 57 5.86 5.86 3.33
N GLN A 58 6.93 5.84 4.13
CA GLN A 58 7.02 5.04 5.34
C GLN A 58 5.97 5.45 6.38
N GLU A 59 5.74 6.75 6.55
CA GLU A 59 4.74 7.25 7.49
C GLU A 59 3.31 6.93 7.02
N ALA A 60 3.03 7.07 5.72
CA ALA A 60 1.74 6.71 5.16
C ALA A 60 1.45 5.21 5.33
N LEU A 61 2.46 4.34 5.14
CA LEU A 61 2.34 2.90 5.37
C LEU A 61 2.11 2.58 6.85
N ARG A 62 2.87 3.20 7.75
CA ARG A 62 2.73 3.03 9.21
C ARG A 62 1.31 3.38 9.69
N ILE A 63 0.79 4.53 9.28
CA ILE A 63 -0.56 4.98 9.64
C ILE A 63 -1.61 3.95 9.21
N VAL A 64 -1.51 3.44 7.97
CA VAL A 64 -2.45 2.44 7.47
C VAL A 64 -2.32 1.13 8.24
N ALA A 65 -1.11 0.66 8.52
CA ALA A 65 -0.87 -0.55 9.30
C ALA A 65 -1.48 -0.47 10.71
N GLU A 66 -1.36 0.68 11.37
CA GLU A 66 -1.94 0.94 12.70
C GLU A 66 -3.48 0.95 12.72
N LEU A 67 -4.12 1.18 11.57
CA LEU A 67 -5.57 1.16 11.41
C LEU A 67 -6.14 -0.21 11.01
N LEU A 68 -5.28 -1.17 10.67
CA LEU A 68 -5.75 -2.52 10.38
C LEU A 68 -6.26 -3.18 11.65
N PRO A 69 -7.39 -3.92 11.58
CA PRO A 69 -7.87 -4.65 12.74
C PRO A 69 -6.79 -5.66 13.14
N SER A 70 -6.49 -5.71 14.43
CA SER A 70 -5.70 -6.81 14.99
C SER A 70 -6.50 -8.09 14.75
N GLY A 71 -5.93 -9.07 14.05
CA GLY A 71 -6.61 -10.32 13.76
C GLY A 71 -6.89 -11.11 15.03
N GLU A 72 -7.95 -10.75 15.76
CA GLU A 72 -8.63 -11.71 16.63
C GLU A 72 -9.39 -12.65 15.69
N SER A 73 -8.83 -13.84 15.53
CA SER A 73 -9.45 -14.99 14.90
C SER A 73 -10.90 -15.08 15.35
N SER A 74 -11.83 -14.77 14.46
CA SER A 74 -13.20 -15.24 14.62
C SER A 74 -13.22 -16.73 14.32
N GLU A 75 -12.84 -17.54 15.33
CA GLU A 75 -13.42 -18.86 15.48
C GLU A 75 -14.87 -18.66 15.93
N GLN A 76 -15.81 -18.95 15.02
CA GLN A 76 -17.18 -19.39 15.28
C GLN A 76 -17.77 -20.00 14.01
#